data_AF-A0ABC8W9E4-F1
#
_entry.id   AF-A0ABC8W9E4-F1
#
_cell.length_a   1.000
_cell.length_b   1.000
_cell.length_c   1.000
_cell.angle_alpha   90.00
_cell.angle_beta   90.00
_cell.angle_gamma   90.00
#
_symmetry.space_group_name_H-M   'P 1'
#
loop_
_entity.id
_entity.type
_entity.pdbx_description
1 polymer ?
#
loop_
_entity_poly.entity_id
_entity_poly.type
_entity_poly.pdbx_seq_one_letter_code
_entity_poly.pdbx_strand_id
1 'polypeptide(L)'
;MLSPLLFAAVICIGSGTAAELCTSVLCHDTTSPCRAARDPHVVAALAAANATVARNSVVHAAAMASNNATEKAGLRSCLQLYTGFVAALEWAAGSVAAGRLPGAREVMRAAQSVHAACDGMAGEATPKESVEFFWMAYVAYAVLATVSNY
;
A
#
# COMPACT_ATOMS: atom_id res chain seq x y z
N MET A 1 9.15 24.88 10.25
CA MET A 1 8.24 23.75 10.53
C MET A 1 7.00 23.89 9.68
N LEU A 2 6.81 23.06 8.65
CA LEU A 2 5.62 23.09 7.80
C LEU A 2 4.41 22.51 8.54
N SER A 3 3.24 23.14 8.40
CA SER A 3 1.99 22.62 8.98
C SER A 3 1.66 21.22 8.44
N PRO A 4 1.00 20.33 9.21
CA PRO A 4 0.68 18.96 8.79
C PRO A 4 -0.10 18.91 7.48
N LEU A 5 -0.99 19.88 7.28
CA LEU A 5 -1.76 20.08 6.05
C LEU A 5 -0.87 20.48 4.86
N LEU A 6 0.16 21.31 5.08
CA LEU A 6 1.11 21.68 4.02
C LEU A 6 2.05 20.52 3.68
N PHE A 7 2.42 19.68 4.66
CA PHE A 7 3.28 18.52 4.41
C PHE A 7 2.52 17.42 3.65
N ALA A 8 1.28 17.13 4.07
CA ALA A 8 0.38 16.26 3.33
C ALA A 8 0.12 16.83 1.93
N ALA A 9 -0.20 18.13 1.80
CA ALA A 9 -0.39 18.75 0.49
C ALA A 9 0.86 18.67 -0.40
N VAL A 10 2.08 18.89 0.12
CA VAL A 10 3.32 18.76 -0.68
C VAL A 10 3.55 17.32 -1.13
N ILE A 11 3.30 16.34 -0.26
CA ILE A 11 3.41 14.91 -0.61
C ILE A 11 2.34 14.52 -1.64
N CYS A 12 1.10 14.98 -1.47
CA CYS A 12 -0.02 14.64 -2.35
C CYS A 12 0.03 15.38 -3.71
N ILE A 13 0.53 16.63 -3.74
CA ILE A 13 0.70 17.45 -4.97
C ILE A 13 1.96 17.02 -5.74
N GLY A 14 3.08 16.76 -5.05
CA GLY A 14 4.35 16.38 -5.68
C GLY A 14 4.35 14.97 -6.27
N SER A 15 3.38 14.14 -5.91
CA SER A 15 3.29 12.74 -6.33
C SER A 15 2.22 12.48 -7.40
N GLY A 16 1.49 13.51 -7.87
CA GLY A 16 0.49 13.37 -8.94
C GLY A 16 -0.70 12.46 -8.60
N THR A 17 -0.83 12.05 -7.33
CA THR A 17 -2.01 11.30 -6.85
C THR A 17 -3.25 12.17 -6.87
N ALA A 18 -4.43 11.55 -7.01
CA ALA A 18 -5.67 12.24 -6.69
C ALA A 18 -5.59 12.72 -5.24
N ALA A 19 -5.47 14.04 -5.03
CA ALA A 19 -5.20 14.64 -3.73
C ALA A 19 -6.18 14.18 -2.63
N GLU A 20 -7.40 13.81 -3.03
CA GLU A 20 -8.44 13.25 -2.17
C GLU A 20 -8.06 11.88 -1.58
N LEU A 21 -7.46 10.97 -2.35
CA LEU A 21 -7.05 9.64 -1.89
C LEU A 21 -5.88 9.72 -0.91
N CYS A 22 -4.91 10.58 -1.20
CA CYS A 22 -3.78 10.80 -0.32
C CYS A 22 -4.22 11.47 1.01
N THR A 23 -5.23 12.34 0.97
CA THR A 23 -5.81 12.96 2.18
C THR A 23 -6.64 11.96 2.98
N SER A 24 -7.46 11.11 2.35
CA SER A 24 -8.27 10.10 3.07
C SER A 24 -7.41 9.05 3.76
N VAL A 25 -6.26 8.72 3.18
CA VAL A 25 -5.28 7.79 3.74
C VAL A 25 -4.50 8.40 4.92
N LEU A 26 -4.11 9.67 4.81
CA LEU A 26 -3.24 10.32 5.79
C LEU A 26 -3.99 11.05 6.91
N CYS A 27 -5.29 11.31 6.72
CA CYS A 27 -6.11 12.10 7.62
C CYS A 27 -7.40 11.32 7.93
N HIS A 28 -7.53 10.86 9.18
CA HIS A 28 -8.72 10.12 9.65
C HIS A 28 -9.99 11.00 9.62
N ASP A 29 -9.83 12.33 9.66
CA ASP A 29 -10.92 13.30 9.52
C ASP A 29 -10.36 14.66 9.05
N THR A 30 -11.15 15.43 8.29
CA THR A 30 -10.77 16.76 7.75
C THR A 30 -10.48 17.81 8.83
N THR A 31 -10.89 17.51 10.06
CA THR A 31 -10.74 18.35 11.26
C THR A 31 -9.53 17.98 12.12
N SER A 32 -8.87 16.84 11.86
CA SER A 32 -7.68 16.39 12.61
C SER A 32 -6.40 16.62 11.80
N PRO A 33 -5.30 17.13 12.41
CA PRO A 33 -4.04 17.23 11.70
C PRO A 33 -3.57 15.82 11.30
N CYS A 34 -3.29 15.63 10.01
CA CYS A 34 -2.85 14.38 9.38
C CYS A 34 -1.56 13.85 10.03
N ARG A 35 -1.67 13.25 11.23
CA ARG A 35 -0.52 12.79 12.03
C ARG A 35 0.26 11.71 11.31
N ALA A 36 -0.43 10.84 10.57
CA ALA A 36 0.20 9.80 9.78
C ALA A 36 1.16 10.39 8.73
N ALA A 37 0.83 11.53 8.09
CA ALA A 37 1.72 12.18 7.13
C ALA A 37 3.08 12.61 7.72
N ARG A 38 3.18 12.74 9.04
CA ARG A 38 4.43 13.07 9.75
C ARG A 38 5.14 11.87 10.35
N ASP A 39 4.47 10.73 10.44
CA ASP A 39 5.00 9.53 11.06
C ASP A 39 5.21 8.46 9.98
N PRO A 40 6.41 8.35 9.40
CA PRO A 40 6.71 7.37 8.35
C PRO A 40 6.49 5.94 8.84
N HIS A 41 6.63 5.66 10.15
CA HIS A 41 6.37 4.35 10.72
C HIS A 41 4.88 4.02 10.69
N VAL A 42 4.00 4.96 11.05
CA VAL A 42 2.54 4.77 10.97
C VAL A 42 2.11 4.50 9.52
N VAL A 43 2.66 5.23 8.56
CA VAL A 43 2.33 5.04 7.13
C VAL A 43 2.81 3.67 6.64
N ALA A 44 4.02 3.25 7.02
CA ALA A 44 4.54 1.94 6.65
C ALA A 44 3.71 0.78 7.26
N ALA A 45 3.30 0.92 8.53
CA ALA A 45 2.41 -0.04 9.18
C ALA A 45 1.04 -0.12 8.51
N LEU A 46 0.47 1.02 8.11
CA LEU A 46 -0.80 1.09 7.39
C LEU A 46 -0.72 0.42 6.01
N ALA A 47 0.40 0.58 5.30
CA ALA A 47 0.62 -0.11 4.03
C ALA A 47 0.68 -1.65 4.21
N ALA A 48 1.35 -2.14 5.26
CA ALA A 48 1.39 -3.57 5.58
C ALA A 48 0.00 -4.13 5.97
N ALA A 49 -0.78 -3.36 6.75
CA ALA A 49 -2.15 -3.72 7.09
C ALA A 49 -3.05 -3.81 5.84
N ASN A 50 -2.96 -2.83 4.94
CA ASN A 50 -3.71 -2.85 3.67
C ASN A 50 -3.30 -4.01 2.76
N ALA A 51 -2.02 -4.37 2.72
CA ALA A 51 -1.57 -5.56 2.00
C ALA A 51 -2.23 -6.84 2.53
N THR A 52 -2.41 -6.92 3.85
CA THR A 52 -3.08 -8.05 4.51
C THR A 52 -4.57 -8.09 4.16
N VAL A 53 -5.24 -6.94 4.12
CA VAL A 53 -6.64 -6.83 3.69
C VAL A 53 -6.78 -7.27 2.23
N ALA A 54 -5.92 -6.79 1.33
CA ALA A 54 -5.92 -7.20 -0.07
C ALA A 54 -5.68 -8.71 -0.23
N ARG A 55 -4.69 -9.27 0.49
CA ARG A 55 -4.45 -10.73 0.52
C ARG A 55 -5.69 -11.49 0.96
N ASN A 56 -6.33 -11.08 2.05
CA ASN A 56 -7.53 -11.75 2.57
C ASN A 56 -8.70 -11.66 1.58
N SER A 57 -8.80 -10.56 0.84
CA SER A 57 -9.79 -10.39 -0.23
C SER A 57 -9.52 -11.35 -1.39
N VAL A 58 -8.24 -11.58 -1.74
CA VAL A 58 -7.86 -12.60 -2.74
C VAL A 58 -8.19 -14.01 -2.24
N VAL A 59 -7.97 -14.32 -0.96
CA VAL A 59 -8.39 -15.60 -0.35
C VAL A 59 -9.90 -15.78 -0.50
N HIS A 60 -10.68 -14.75 -0.18
CA HIS A 60 -12.13 -14.79 -0.28
C HIS A 60 -12.58 -14.98 -1.73
N ALA A 61 -12.02 -14.21 -2.67
CA ALA A 61 -12.31 -14.37 -4.09
C ALA A 61 -11.95 -15.78 -4.59
N ALA A 62 -10.80 -16.34 -4.19
CA ALA A 62 -10.39 -17.69 -4.57
C ALA A 62 -11.36 -18.78 -4.06
N ALA A 63 -11.96 -18.57 -2.87
CA ALA A 63 -12.96 -19.47 -2.31
C ALA A 63 -14.31 -19.36 -3.04
N MET A 64 -14.66 -18.15 -3.51
CA MET A 64 -15.92 -17.87 -4.22
C MET A 64 -15.84 -18.11 -5.73
N ALA A 65 -14.63 -18.21 -6.29
CA ALA A 65 -14.40 -18.45 -7.70
C ALA A 65 -15.16 -19.71 -8.15
N SER A 66 -15.90 -19.56 -9.25
CA SER A 66 -16.70 -20.62 -9.85
C SER A 66 -15.81 -21.80 -10.34
N ASN A 67 -16.37 -22.80 -11.03
CA ASN A 67 -15.58 -23.90 -11.61
C ASN A 67 -14.64 -23.48 -12.76
N ASN A 68 -14.42 -22.17 -12.97
CA ASN A 68 -13.40 -21.65 -13.86
C ASN A 68 -11.99 -21.96 -13.33
N ALA A 69 -11.33 -22.94 -13.94
CA ALA A 69 -10.00 -23.38 -13.55
C ALA A 69 -8.93 -22.29 -13.74
N THR A 70 -9.06 -21.46 -14.78
CA THR A 70 -8.12 -20.37 -15.08
C THR A 70 -8.18 -19.28 -14.02
N GLU A 71 -9.39 -18.85 -13.65
CA GLU A 71 -9.63 -17.87 -12.59
C GLU A 71 -9.05 -18.34 -11.25
N LYS A 72 -9.33 -19.59 -10.86
CA LYS A 72 -8.79 -20.21 -9.65
C LYS A 72 -7.26 -20.29 -9.65
N ALA A 73 -6.66 -20.61 -10.80
CA ALA A 73 -5.20 -20.63 -10.93
C ALA A 73 -4.62 -19.22 -10.78
N GLY A 74 -5.23 -18.22 -11.43
CA GLY A 74 -4.84 -16.81 -11.33
C GLY A 74 -4.88 -16.29 -9.89
N LEU A 75 -6.00 -16.50 -9.20
CA LEU A 75 -6.19 -16.08 -7.80
C LEU A 75 -5.23 -16.79 -6.84
N ARG A 76 -4.89 -18.06 -7.10
CA ARG A 76 -3.87 -18.78 -6.31
C ARG A 76 -2.48 -18.17 -6.50
N SER A 77 -2.12 -17.81 -7.73
CA SER A 77 -0.85 -17.13 -8.01
C SER A 77 -0.80 -15.73 -7.39
N CYS A 78 -1.91 -14.97 -7.46
CA CYS A 78 -2.07 -13.72 -6.72
C CYS A 78 -1.85 -13.90 -5.22
N LEU A 79 -2.43 -14.94 -4.62
CA LEU A 79 -2.30 -15.21 -3.20
C LEU A 79 -0.85 -15.47 -2.79
N GLN A 80 -0.10 -16.23 -3.60
CA GLN A 80 1.33 -16.47 -3.35
C GLN A 80 2.13 -15.17 -3.40
N LEU A 81 1.87 -14.32 -4.39
CA LEU A 81 2.50 -13.01 -4.54
C LEU A 81 2.20 -12.12 -3.31
N TYR A 82 0.92 -11.98 -2.94
CA TYR A 82 0.51 -11.18 -1.78
C TYR A 82 1.07 -11.70 -0.47
N THR A 83 1.15 -13.02 -0.28
CA THR A 83 1.72 -13.62 0.94
C THR A 83 3.19 -13.23 1.11
N GLY A 84 3.98 -13.31 0.03
CA GLY A 84 5.38 -12.88 0.07
C GLY A 84 5.53 -11.38 0.34
N PHE A 85 4.69 -10.55 -0.29
CA PHE A 85 4.75 -9.10 -0.12
C PHE A 85 4.25 -8.61 1.24
N VAL A 86 3.26 -9.26 1.84
CA VAL A 86 2.81 -8.93 3.21
C VAL A 86 3.97 -9.07 4.19
N ALA A 87 4.70 -10.19 4.15
CA ALA A 87 5.86 -10.39 5.02
C ALA A 87 6.97 -9.35 4.77
N ALA A 88 7.23 -8.99 3.50
CA ALA A 88 8.19 -7.96 3.15
C ALA A 88 7.78 -6.57 3.68
N LEU A 89 6.48 -6.25 3.63
CA LEU A 89 5.95 -4.97 4.11
C LEU A 89 5.92 -4.87 5.63
N GLU A 90 5.63 -5.96 6.33
CA GLU A 90 5.76 -6.03 7.79
C GLU A 90 7.21 -5.80 8.21
N TRP A 91 8.17 -6.43 7.51
CA TRP A 91 9.60 -6.16 7.71
C TRP A 91 9.96 -4.70 7.42
N ALA A 92 9.41 -4.12 6.35
CA ALA A 92 9.65 -2.73 6.00
C ALA A 92 9.12 -1.78 7.08
N ALA A 93 7.92 -2.02 7.60
CA ALA A 93 7.35 -1.25 8.70
C ALA A 93 8.22 -1.31 9.96
N GLY A 94 8.70 -2.51 10.34
CA GLY A 94 9.63 -2.67 11.45
C GLY A 94 10.99 -1.99 11.21
N SER A 95 11.45 -1.96 9.96
CA SER A 95 12.69 -1.26 9.60
C SER A 95 12.54 0.25 9.68
N VAL A 96 11.39 0.80 9.27
CA VAL A 96 11.07 2.23 9.44
C VAL A 96 10.98 2.60 10.92
N ALA A 97 10.34 1.76 11.75
CA ALA A 97 10.30 1.95 13.21
C ALA A 97 11.70 2.04 13.82
N ALA A 98 12.64 1.29 13.26
CA ALA A 98 14.05 1.27 13.67
C ALA A 98 14.94 2.30 12.94
N GLY A 99 14.36 3.23 12.17
CA GLY A 99 15.08 4.27 11.43
C GLY A 99 15.84 3.81 10.18
N ARG A 100 15.65 2.56 9.73
CA ARG A 100 16.32 1.99 8.54
C ARG A 100 15.46 2.16 7.30
N LEU A 101 15.48 3.37 6.73
CA LEU A 101 14.59 3.78 5.65
C LEU A 101 14.93 3.25 4.24
N PRO A 102 16.21 3.16 3.79
CA PRO A 102 16.50 2.85 2.38
C PRO A 102 15.91 1.52 1.89
N GLY A 103 16.11 0.43 2.65
CA GLY A 103 15.57 -0.89 2.30
C GLY A 103 14.05 -0.93 2.36
N ALA A 104 13.43 -0.29 3.36
CA ALA A 104 11.99 -0.22 3.49
C ALA A 104 11.33 0.58 2.34
N ARG A 105 11.99 1.66 1.89
CA ARG A 105 11.53 2.47 0.76
C ARG A 105 11.47 1.65 -0.53
N GLU A 106 12.50 0.86 -0.83
CA GLU A 106 12.49 0.03 -2.04
C GLU A 106 11.42 -1.07 -1.98
N VAL A 107 11.13 -1.63 -0.80
CA VAL A 107 9.99 -2.56 -0.62
C VAL A 107 8.66 -1.88 -0.92
N MET A 108 8.42 -0.65 -0.43
CA MET A 108 7.20 0.10 -0.73
C MET A 108 7.09 0.46 -2.21
N ARG A 109 8.21 0.72 -2.88
CA ARG A 109 8.26 0.93 -4.33
C ARG A 109 7.87 -0.34 -5.09
N ALA A 110 8.46 -1.48 -4.72
CA ALA A 110 8.15 -2.77 -5.33
C ALA A 110 6.69 -3.17 -5.11
N ALA A 111 6.11 -2.84 -3.96
CA ALA A 111 4.72 -3.15 -3.64
C ALA A 111 3.70 -2.51 -4.61
N GLN A 112 4.07 -1.44 -5.31
CA GLN A 112 3.21 -0.80 -6.33
C GLN A 112 2.95 -1.71 -7.54
N SER A 113 3.82 -2.68 -7.85
CA SER A 113 3.59 -3.57 -9.00
C SER A 113 2.70 -4.77 -8.68
N VAL A 114 2.43 -5.03 -7.39
CA VAL A 114 1.71 -6.23 -6.94
C VAL A 114 0.28 -6.27 -7.47
N HIS A 115 -0.41 -5.14 -7.49
CA HIS A 115 -1.76 -5.05 -8.05
C HIS A 115 -1.76 -5.43 -9.54
N ALA A 116 -0.93 -4.75 -10.35
CA ALA A 116 -0.85 -5.02 -11.79
C ALA A 116 -0.41 -6.45 -12.11
N ALA A 117 0.50 -7.02 -11.31
CA ALA A 117 0.91 -8.41 -11.45
C ALA A 117 -0.25 -9.36 -11.13
N CYS A 118 -1.04 -9.09 -10.09
CA CYS A 118 -2.23 -9.88 -9.78
C CYS A 118 -3.31 -9.74 -10.85
N ASP A 119 -3.57 -8.53 -11.33
CA ASP A 119 -4.51 -8.26 -12.41
C ASP A 119 -4.14 -9.03 -13.70
N GLY A 120 -2.85 -9.09 -14.04
CA GLY A 120 -2.37 -9.91 -15.15
C GLY A 120 -2.55 -11.42 -14.97
N MET A 121 -2.75 -11.91 -13.75
CA MET A 121 -2.97 -13.33 -13.44
C MET A 121 -4.45 -13.69 -13.28
N ALA A 122 -5.23 -12.84 -12.60
CA ALA A 122 -6.61 -13.12 -12.21
C ALA A 122 -7.65 -12.29 -12.99
N GLY A 123 -7.23 -11.25 -13.73
CA GLY A 123 -8.10 -10.38 -14.50
C GLY A 123 -9.23 -9.78 -13.65
N GLU A 124 -10.46 -9.85 -14.17
CA GLU A 124 -11.66 -9.35 -13.51
C GLU A 124 -11.96 -9.98 -12.13
N ALA A 125 -11.34 -11.12 -11.81
CA ALA A 125 -11.48 -11.73 -10.48
C ALA A 125 -10.60 -11.05 -9.41
N THR A 126 -9.74 -10.12 -9.80
CA THR A 126 -8.90 -9.35 -8.88
C THR A 126 -9.78 -8.47 -7.98
N PRO A 127 -9.69 -8.61 -6.65
CA PRO A 127 -10.50 -7.80 -5.73
C PRO A 127 -10.15 -6.31 -5.80
N LYS A 128 -11.15 -5.45 -5.58
CA LYS A 128 -10.96 -3.98 -5.53
C LYS A 128 -9.93 -3.54 -4.49
N GLU A 129 -9.81 -4.28 -3.38
CA GLU A 129 -8.87 -4.03 -2.30
C GLU A 129 -7.41 -4.12 -2.78
N SER A 130 -7.16 -4.79 -3.92
CA SER A 130 -5.87 -4.79 -4.61
C SER A 130 -5.48 -3.40 -5.12
N VAL A 131 -6.44 -2.64 -5.67
CA VAL A 131 -6.25 -1.26 -6.14
C VAL A 131 -6.05 -0.31 -4.95
N GLU A 132 -6.83 -0.47 -3.89
CA GLU A 132 -6.69 0.34 -2.67
C GLU A 132 -5.29 0.14 -2.06
N PHE A 133 -4.82 -1.11 -2.01
CA PHE A 133 -3.46 -1.41 -1.60
C PHE A 133 -2.39 -0.75 -2.51
N PHE A 134 -2.58 -0.73 -3.82
CA PHE A 134 -1.67 -0.04 -4.74
C PHE A 134 -1.49 1.43 -4.36
N TRP A 135 -2.59 2.15 -4.13
CA TRP A 135 -2.54 3.56 -3.73
C TRP A 135 -1.86 3.75 -2.38
N MET A 136 -2.12 2.85 -1.44
CA MET A 136 -1.45 2.85 -0.13
C MET A 136 0.07 2.66 -0.24
N ALA A 137 0.53 1.71 -1.05
CA ALA A 137 1.95 1.48 -1.29
C ALA A 137 2.61 2.69 -1.99
N TYR A 138 1.88 3.33 -2.90
CA TYR A 138 2.32 4.54 -3.58
C TYR A 138 2.52 5.71 -2.60
N VAL A 139 1.53 6.00 -1.75
CA VAL A 139 1.61 7.05 -0.72
C VAL A 139 2.73 6.75 0.27
N ALA A 140 2.86 5.49 0.73
CA ALA A 140 3.91 5.09 1.65
C ALA A 140 5.31 5.29 1.06
N TYR A 141 5.51 4.93 -0.20
CA TYR A 141 6.76 5.22 -0.90
C TYR A 141 7.05 6.73 -0.96
N ALA A 142 6.07 7.56 -1.31
CA ALA A 142 6.25 9.01 -1.41
C ALA A 142 6.64 9.66 -0.06
N VAL A 143 5.99 9.23 1.03
CA VAL A 143 6.34 9.65 2.40
C VAL A 143 7.77 9.24 2.73
N LEU A 144 8.13 7.96 2.53
CA LEU A 144 9.47 7.46 2.82
C LEU A 144 10.56 8.13 1.97
N ALA A 145 10.30 8.36 0.69
CA ALA A 145 11.23 9.05 -0.20
C ALA A 145 11.49 10.49 0.26
N THR A 146 10.46 11.17 0.78
CA THR A 146 10.59 12.53 1.29
C THR A 146 11.42 12.58 2.58
N VAL A 147 11.18 11.65 3.52
CA VAL A 147 11.93 11.62 4.79
C VAL A 147 13.33 11.02 4.68
N SER A 148 13.62 10.22 3.64
CA SER A 148 14.95 9.62 3.43
C SER A 148 15.94 10.56 2.73
N ASN A 149 15.46 11.69 2.20
CA ASN A 149 16.28 12.72 1.54
C ASN A 149 16.72 13.85 2.50
N TYR A 150 16.43 13.72 3.79
CA TYR A 150 16.90 14.59 4.88
C TYR A 150 17.70 13.77 5.89
#